data_AF-X1Q001-F1
#
_entry.id   AF-X1Q001-F1
#
_cell.length_a   1.000
_cell.length_b   1.000
_cell.length_c   1.000
_cell.angle_alpha   90.00
_cell.angle_beta   90.00
_cell.angle_gamma   90.00
#
_symmetry.space_group_name_H-M   'P 1'
#
loop_
_entity.id
_entity.type
_entity.pdbx_description
1 polymer ?
#
loop_
_entity_poly.entity_id
_entity_poly.type
_entity_poly.pdbx_seq_one_letter_code
_entity_poly.pdbx_strand_id
1 'polypeptide(L)'
;ALIDVDEAKNEIVRKEIIPSPGHQPGLLPVWLAEQGISVIIASGMGSRAQELFRQNRIKVIINVVEANPEKAVLDYIGGRLEVGDDVCDH
;
A
#
# COMPACT_ATOMS: atom_id res chain seq x y z
N ALA A 1 0.38 1.72 8.50
CA ALA A 1 1.19 2.94 8.73
C ALA A 1 1.14 3.77 7.47
N LEU A 2 1.09 5.09 7.58
CA LEU A 2 1.39 5.98 6.46
C LEU A 2 2.88 6.29 6.49
N ILE A 3 3.53 6.18 5.33
CA ILE A 3 4.97 6.40 5.20
C ILE A 3 5.16 7.32 4.00
N ASP A 4 5.78 8.46 4.26
CA ASP A 4 6.21 9.40 3.23
C ASP A 4 7.68 9.10 2.90
N VAL A 5 7.98 9.12 1.60
CA VAL A 5 9.32 8.84 1.08
C VAL A 5 9.77 9.93 0.12
N ASP A 6 11.07 10.20 0.11
CA ASP A 6 11.75 10.96 -0.93
C ASP A 6 12.31 9.95 -1.94
N GLU A 7 11.61 9.77 -3.07
CA GLU A 7 12.03 8.84 -4.14
C GLU A 7 13.37 9.24 -4.78
N ALA A 8 13.73 10.53 -4.76
CA ALA A 8 15.00 10.99 -5.32
C ALA A 8 16.19 10.57 -4.45
N LYS A 9 15.98 10.51 -3.13
CA LYS A 9 17.00 10.09 -2.16
C LYS A 9 16.89 8.63 -1.73
N ASN A 10 15.78 7.97 -2.04
CA ASN A 10 15.43 6.64 -1.54
C ASN A 10 15.39 6.59 0.00
N GLU A 11 14.78 7.60 0.62
CA GLU A 11 14.74 7.73 2.09
C GLU A 11 13.31 7.91 2.61
N ILE A 12 13.03 7.38 3.80
CA ILE A 12 11.79 7.63 4.53
C ILE A 12 11.89 9.00 5.20
N VAL A 13 10.98 9.91 4.87
CA VAL A 13 10.94 11.26 5.45
C VAL A 13 9.99 11.36 6.63
N ARG A 14 8.93 10.55 6.65
CA ARG A 14 7.96 10.52 7.75
C ARG A 14 7.30 9.16 7.85
N LYS A 15 6.96 8.79 9.08
CA LYS A 15 6.16 7.62 9.41
C LYS A 15 5.10 8.00 10.42
N GLU A 16 3.85 7.64 10.15
CA GLU A 16 2.74 7.86 11.06
C GLU A 16 1.87 6.60 11.20
N ILE A 17 1.51 6.26 12.43
CA ILE A 17 0.56 5.19 12.72
C ILE A 17 -0.80 5.85 12.91
N ILE A 18 -1.62 5.82 11.87
CA ILE A 18 -2.99 6.33 11.95
C ILE A 18 -3.93 5.18 12.32
N PRO A 19 -4.81 5.35 13.32
CA PRO A 19 -5.84 4.37 13.61
C PRO A 19 -6.79 4.21 12.40
N SER A 20 -7.22 2.99 12.13
CA SER A 20 -8.21 2.74 11.08
C SER A 20 -9.50 3.52 11.38
N PRO A 21 -10.11 4.22 10.40
CA PRO A 21 -11.36 4.98 10.58
C PRO A 21 -12.59 4.07 10.83
N GLY A 22 -12.40 2.75 10.93
CA GLY A 22 -13.44 1.76 11.14
C GLY A 22 -13.82 1.02 9.86
N HIS A 23 -14.56 -0.08 10.02
CA HIS A 23 -15.01 -0.89 8.89
C HIS A 23 -16.31 -0.33 8.32
N GLN A 24 -16.20 0.43 7.24
CA GLN A 24 -17.32 0.74 6.35
C GLN A 24 -16.95 0.37 4.92
N PRO A 25 -17.82 -0.37 4.19
CA PRO A 25 -17.59 -0.69 2.79
C PRO A 25 -17.35 0.59 1.97
N GLY A 26 -16.21 0.66 1.28
CA GLY A 26 -15.87 1.79 0.41
C GLY A 26 -15.32 3.05 1.09
N LEU A 27 -15.32 3.13 2.43
CA LEU A 27 -14.78 4.29 3.15
C LEU A 27 -13.25 4.36 3.06
N LEU A 28 -12.58 3.24 3.31
CA LEU A 28 -11.12 3.18 3.42
C LEU A 28 -10.41 3.67 2.14
N PRO A 29 -10.85 3.28 0.93
CA PRO A 29 -10.23 3.75 -0.32
C PRO A 29 -10.33 5.25 -0.54
N VAL A 30 -11.50 5.84 -0.29
CA VAL A 30 -11.72 7.27 -0.45
C VAL A 30 -10.90 8.04 0.59
N TRP A 31 -10.97 7.61 1.86
CA TRP A 31 -10.24 8.26 2.95
C TRP A 31 -8.73 8.27 2.71
N LEU A 32 -8.14 7.14 2.27
CA LEU A 32 -6.71 7.07 1.95
C LEU A 32 -6.35 7.93 0.73
N ALA A 33 -7.22 8.01 -0.28
CA ALA A 33 -7.02 8.91 -1.42
C ALA A 33 -6.98 10.38 -0.97
N GLU A 34 -7.86 10.78 -0.04
CA GLU A 34 -7.86 12.13 0.55
C GLU A 34 -6.60 12.44 1.35
N GLN A 35 -5.94 11.42 1.93
CA GLN A 35 -4.62 11.57 2.57
C GLN A 35 -3.46 11.71 1.56
N GLY A 36 -3.74 11.69 0.25
CA GLY A 36 -2.71 11.78 -0.80
C GLY A 36 -1.94 10.49 -1.05
N ILE A 37 -2.45 9.35 -0.56
CA ILE A 37 -1.78 8.06 -0.73
C ILE A 37 -1.83 7.64 -2.19
N SER A 38 -0.64 7.35 -2.73
CA SER A 38 -0.47 6.94 -4.13
C SER A 38 -0.26 5.43 -4.29
N VAL A 39 0.28 4.77 -3.26
CA VAL A 39 0.63 3.34 -3.28
C VAL A 39 0.21 2.68 -1.98
N ILE A 40 -0.38 1.49 -2.07
CA ILE A 40 -0.70 0.62 -0.94
C ILE A 40 0.06 -0.68 -1.09
N ILE A 41 0.74 -1.05 0.00
CA ILE A 41 1.53 -2.27 0.13
C ILE A 41 0.84 -3.12 1.21
N ALA A 42 0.41 -4.32 0.85
CA ALA A 42 -0.27 -5.23 1.75
C ALA A 42 0.13 -6.68 1.50
N SER A 43 0.09 -7.52 2.54
CA SER A 43 0.22 -8.96 2.39
C SER A 43 -1.02 -9.59 1.75
N GLY A 44 -2.21 -9.01 1.96
CA GLY A 44 -3.45 -9.46 1.33
C GLY A 44 -4.51 -8.37 1.29
N MET A 45 -5.38 -8.43 0.28
CA MET A 45 -6.50 -7.52 0.10
C MET A 45 -7.60 -8.17 -0.75
N GLY A 46 -8.87 -8.02 -0.37
CA GLY A 46 -9.99 -8.54 -1.17
C GLY A 46 -10.11 -7.85 -2.54
N SER A 47 -10.49 -8.60 -3.58
CA SER A 47 -10.59 -8.12 -4.97
C SER A 47 -11.41 -6.82 -5.11
N ARG A 48 -12.53 -6.73 -4.39
CA ARG A 48 -13.38 -5.53 -4.38
C ARG A 48 -12.65 -4.29 -3.83
N ALA A 49 -11.87 -4.44 -2.78
CA ALA A 49 -11.09 -3.34 -2.22
C ALA A 49 -9.97 -2.92 -3.18
N GLN A 50 -9.27 -3.89 -3.79
CA GLN A 50 -8.25 -3.61 -4.80
C GLN A 50 -8.83 -2.79 -5.97
N GLU A 51 -10.01 -3.16 -6.46
CA GLU A 51 -10.69 -2.45 -7.54
C GLU A 51 -11.05 -1.01 -7.14
N LEU A 52 -11.57 -0.81 -5.93
CA LEU A 52 -11.90 0.53 -5.41
C LEU A 52 -10.66 1.42 -5.30
N PHE A 53 -9.53 0.89 -4.83
CA PHE A 53 -8.27 1.64 -4.79
C PHE A 53 -7.78 2.00 -6.20
N ARG A 54 -7.81 1.06 -7.14
CA ARG A 54 -7.43 1.31 -8.54
C ARG A 54 -8.31 2.38 -9.19
N GLN A 55 -9.61 2.38 -8.92
CA GLN A 55 -10.55 3.42 -9.37
C GLN A 55 -10.19 4.82 -8.82
N ASN A 56 -9.62 4.88 -7.61
CA ASN A 56 -9.13 6.11 -7.00
C ASN A 56 -7.68 6.45 -7.40
N ARG A 57 -7.13 5.84 -8.45
CA ARG A 57 -5.74 6.01 -8.92
C ARG A 57 -4.67 5.63 -7.90
N ILE A 58 -5.01 4.76 -6.96
CA ILE A 58 -4.08 4.22 -5.98
C ILE A 58 -3.53 2.89 -6.50
N LYS A 59 -2.20 2.80 -6.60
CA LYS A 59 -1.54 1.54 -6.95
C LYS A 59 -1.63 0.58 -5.77
N VAL A 60 -2.04 -0.65 -6.03
CA VAL A 60 -2.16 -1.69 -5.01
C VAL A 60 -1.15 -2.79 -5.28
N ILE A 61 -0.34 -3.10 -4.28
CA ILE A 61 0.65 -4.18 -4.27
C ILE A 61 0.23 -5.14 -3.17
N ILE A 62 -0.12 -6.36 -3.57
CA ILE A 62 -0.55 -7.44 -2.69
C ILE A 62 0.50 -8.55 -2.65
N ASN A 63 0.31 -9.54 -1.78
CA ASN A 63 1.22 -10.68 -1.60
C ASN A 63 2.62 -10.28 -1.12
N VAL A 64 2.78 -9.11 -0.51
CA VAL A 64 4.08 -8.65 -0.02
C VAL A 64 4.55 -9.54 1.13
N VAL A 65 5.74 -10.13 0.97
CA VAL A 65 6.31 -11.08 1.95
C VAL A 65 6.97 -10.34 3.13
N GLU A 66 7.46 -9.13 2.89
CA GLU A 66 8.11 -8.31 3.91
C GLU A 66 7.10 -7.82 4.96
N ALA A 67 7.34 -8.21 6.22
CA ALA A 67 6.47 -7.86 7.35
C ALA A 67 6.78 -6.47 7.94
N ASN A 68 8.00 -5.96 7.73
CA ASN A 68 8.39 -4.64 8.20
C ASN A 68 7.94 -3.57 7.19
N PRO A 69 7.04 -2.64 7.56
CA PRO A 69 6.49 -1.64 6.64
C PRO A 69 7.55 -0.68 6.10
N GLU A 70 8.58 -0.35 6.89
CA GLU A 70 9.66 0.54 6.44
C GLU A 70 10.54 -0.15 5.40
N LYS A 71 10.90 -1.41 5.66
CA LYS A 71 11.68 -2.20 4.71
C LYS A 71 10.91 -2.46 3.43
N ALA A 72 9.62 -2.79 3.51
CA ALA A 72 8.77 -2.97 2.33
C ALA A 72 8.68 -1.70 1.47
N VAL A 73 8.58 -0.52 2.10
CA VAL A 73 8.57 0.76 1.38
C VAL A 73 9.92 1.08 0.74
N LEU A 74 11.03 0.85 1.45
CA LEU A 74 12.38 1.04 0.90
C LEU A 74 12.69 0.08 -0.26
N ASP A 75 12.27 -1.18 -0.14
CA ASP A 75 12.41 -2.17 -1.20
C ASP A 75 11.50 -1.83 -2.39
N TYR A 76 10.32 -1.23 -2.15
CA TYR A 76 9.45 -0.76 -3.22
C TYR A 76 10.10 0.34 -4.07
N ILE A 77 10.55 1.43 -3.43
CA ILE A 77 11.17 2.56 -4.15
C ILE A 77 12.51 2.15 -4.76
N GLY A 78 13.22 1.22 -4.13
CA GLY A 78 14.47 0.65 -4.63
C GLY A 78 14.29 -0.43 -5.70
N GLY A 79 13.05 -0.79 -6.10
CA GLY A 79 12.78 -1.79 -7.14
C GLY A 79 13.13 -3.23 -6.76
N ARG A 80 13.20 -3.54 -5.46
CA ARG A 80 13.58 -4.85 -4.89
C ARG A 80 12.46 -5.51 -4.09
N LEU A 81 11.26 -4.93 -4.06
CA LEU A 81 10.14 -5.45 -3.28
C LEU A 81 9.74 -6.84 -3.77
N GLU A 82 9.86 -7.82 -2.90
CA GLU A 82 9.40 -9.18 -3.15
C GLU A 82 7.89 -9.28 -2.90
N VAL A 83 7.18 -9.64 -3.96
CA VAL A 83 5.77 -10.05 -3.90
C VAL A 83 5.71 -11.55 -4.13
N GLY A 84 4.99 -12.27 -3.28
CA GLY A 84 4.73 -13.69 -3.43
C GLY A 84 3.89 -13.98 -4.68
N ASP A 85 3.87 -15.25 -5.07
CA ASP A 85 3.16 -15.74 -6.25
C ASP A 85 1.74 -15.18 -6.33
N ASP A 86 1.43 -14.54 -7.47
CA ASP A 86 0.08 -14.13 -7.83
C ASP A 86 -0.67 -15.42 -8.21
N VAL A 87 -1.27 -16.08 -7.22
CA VAL A 87 -2.07 -17.29 -7.46
C VAL A 87 -3.39 -16.87 -8.13
N CYS A 88 -3.32 -16.53 -9.42
CA CYS A 88 -4.44 -16.31 -10.31
C CYS A 88 -4.17 -16.97 -11.67
N ASP A 89 -3.96 -18.29 -11.67
CA ASP A 89 -4.14 -19.17 -12.83
C ASP A 89 -5.29 -20.15 -12.50
N HIS A 90 -6.54 -19.72 -12.73
CA HIS A 90 -7.66 -20.58 -13.15
C HIS A 90 -8.88 -19.78 -13.61
#